data_AF-A0A2E8D4H7-F1
#
_entry.id   AF-A0A2E8D4H7-F1
#
_cell.length_a   1.000
_cell.length_b   1.000
_cell.length_c   1.000
_cell.angle_alpha   90.00
_cell.angle_beta   90.00
_cell.angle_gamma   90.00
#
_symmetry.space_group_name_H-M   'P 1'
#
loop_
_entity.id
_entity.type
_entity.pdbx_description
1 polymer ?
#
loop_
_entity_poly.entity_id
_entity_poly.type
_entity_poly.pdbx_seq_one_letter_code
_entity_poly.pdbx_strand_id
1 'polypeptide(L)'
;MSVSLKDEVSAAEFGDQRLTKRLGKIVEELGAKPAMSVPAATHGRAEMEAAYRFFDNPKVSPEKILQPHIDATRERIRQSDVVLLRKTPPNSI
;
A
#
# COMPACT_ATOMS: atom_id res chain seq x y z
N MET A 1 -8.78 -14.26 -9.94
CA MET A 1 -7.62 -14.43 -9.05
C MET A 1 -7.84 -13.55 -7.83
N SER A 2 -7.77 -14.10 -6.61
CA SER A 2 -7.76 -13.29 -5.39
C SER A 2 -6.33 -12.82 -5.21
N VAL A 3 -6.09 -11.53 -5.40
CA VAL A 3 -4.80 -10.89 -5.09
C VAL A 3 -4.92 -10.30 -3.70
N SER A 4 -3.99 -10.61 -2.80
CA SER A 4 -3.99 -9.99 -1.47
C SER A 4 -3.43 -8.56 -1.57
N LEU A 5 -3.84 -7.66 -0.68
CA LEU A 5 -3.31 -6.29 -0.65
C LEU A 5 -1.78 -6.25 -0.47
N LYS A 6 -1.20 -7.24 0.20
CA LYS A 6 0.24 -7.37 0.36
C LYS A 6 0.95 -7.69 -0.95
N ASP A 7 0.33 -8.52 -1.80
CA ASP A 7 0.91 -8.89 -3.09
C ASP A 7 1.02 -7.65 -3.99
N GLU A 8 0.03 -6.74 -3.92
CA GLU A 8 0.01 -5.46 -4.65
C GLU A 8 1.21 -4.55 -4.33
N VAL A 9 1.82 -4.70 -3.16
CA VAL A 9 2.93 -3.84 -2.70
C VAL A 9 4.24 -4.61 -2.53
N SER A 10 4.26 -5.91 -2.85
CA SER A 10 5.39 -6.80 -2.61
C SER A 10 6.66 -6.41 -3.38
N ALA A 11 6.49 -5.77 -4.54
CA ALA A 11 7.57 -5.28 -5.39
C ALA A 11 8.06 -3.86 -5.02
N ALA A 12 7.64 -3.30 -3.88
CA ALA A 12 8.10 -1.98 -3.45
C ALA A 12 9.61 -1.96 -3.19
N GLU A 13 10.33 -1.05 -3.85
CA GLU A 13 11.78 -0.89 -3.71
C GLU A 13 12.13 0.36 -2.91
N PHE A 14 12.63 0.13 -1.69
CA PHE A 14 13.11 1.20 -0.80
C PHE A 14 14.64 1.22 -0.65
N GLY A 15 15.36 0.31 -1.30
CA GLY A 15 16.79 0.06 -1.06
C GLY A 15 17.10 -0.60 0.29
N ASP A 16 16.08 -1.09 1.00
CA ASP A 16 16.20 -1.90 2.22
C ASP A 16 15.03 -2.89 2.28
N GLN A 17 15.31 -4.19 2.20
CA GLN A 17 14.29 -5.24 2.20
C GLN A 17 13.43 -5.27 3.47
N ARG A 18 13.96 -4.74 4.59
CA ARG A 18 13.19 -4.65 5.85
C ARG A 18 12.04 -3.65 5.72
N LEU A 19 12.21 -2.60 4.93
CA LEU A 19 11.14 -1.65 4.64
C LEU A 19 10.04 -2.29 3.78
N THR A 20 10.41 -3.07 2.77
CA THR A 20 9.43 -3.81 1.94
C THR A 20 8.65 -4.83 2.78
N LYS A 21 9.33 -5.59 3.66
CA LYS A 21 8.65 -6.48 4.62
C LYS A 21 7.72 -5.72 5.57
N ARG A 22 8.16 -4.56 6.06
CA ARG A 22 7.36 -3.71 6.95
C ARG A 22 6.11 -3.18 6.26
N LEU A 23 6.23 -2.73 5.01
CA LEU A 23 5.09 -2.28 4.21
C LEU A 23 4.04 -3.38 4.09
N GLY A 24 4.45 -4.62 3.77
CA GLY A 24 3.53 -5.75 3.68
C GLY A 24 2.72 -5.96 4.96
N LYS A 25 3.37 -5.89 6.14
CA LYS A 25 2.68 -5.97 7.43
C LYS A 25 1.69 -4.83 7.66
N ILE A 26 2.13 -3.59 7.41
CA ILE A 26 1.28 -2.40 7.59
C ILE A 26 0.04 -2.49 6.68
N VAL A 27 0.21 -2.91 5.44
CA VAL A 27 -0.90 -3.06 4.49
C VAL A 27 -1.87 -4.18 4.89
N GLU A 28 -1.39 -5.30 5.44
CA GLU A 28 -2.26 -6.33 6.03
C GLU A 28 -3.07 -5.78 7.21
N GLU A 29 -2.42 -5.08 8.15
CA GLU A 29 -3.08 -4.56 9.36
C GLU A 29 -4.08 -3.43 9.07
N LEU A 30 -3.67 -2.44 8.27
CA LEU A 30 -4.54 -1.33 7.90
C LEU A 30 -5.61 -1.76 6.90
N GLY A 31 -5.29 -2.68 5.98
CA GLY A 31 -6.24 -3.23 5.01
C GLY A 31 -7.35 -4.06 5.66
N ALA A 32 -7.08 -4.73 6.78
CA ALA A 32 -8.10 -5.42 7.56
C ALA A 32 -9.04 -4.46 8.32
N LYS A 33 -8.61 -3.22 8.57
CA LYS A 33 -9.31 -2.21 9.39
C LYS A 33 -9.23 -0.80 8.78
N PRO A 34 -9.72 -0.58 7.53
CA PRO A 34 -9.43 0.63 6.75
C PRO A 34 -10.01 1.92 7.34
N ALA A 35 -11.05 1.82 8.18
CA ALA A 35 -11.67 2.97 8.85
C ALA A 35 -10.99 3.35 10.18
N MET A 36 -10.02 2.55 10.65
CA MET A 36 -9.36 2.76 11.94
C MET A 36 -8.09 3.59 11.77
N SER A 37 -7.75 4.37 12.80
CA SER A 37 -6.46 5.05 12.87
C SER A 37 -5.31 4.04 13.01
N VAL A 38 -4.08 4.44 12.68
CA VAL A 38 -2.88 3.59 12.82
C VAL A 38 -2.75 2.98 14.23
N PRO A 39 -2.92 3.73 15.34
CA PRO A 39 -2.86 3.15 16.68
C PRO A 39 -3.95 2.11 16.95
N ALA A 40 -5.15 2.29 16.39
CA ALA A 40 -6.27 1.41 16.63
C ALA A 40 -6.22 0.15 15.73
N ALA A 41 -5.61 0.27 14.55
CA ALA A 41 -5.46 -0.85 13.61
C ALA A 41 -4.33 -1.81 14.01
N THR A 42 -3.25 -1.30 14.61
CA THR A 42 -2.03 -2.04 14.98
C THR A 42 -2.17 -2.80 16.31
N HIS A 43 -1.44 -3.92 16.43
CA HIS A 43 -1.56 -4.85 17.58
C HIS A 43 -0.60 -4.49 18.73
N GLY A 44 -0.65 -3.23 19.18
CA GLY A 44 0.10 -2.74 20.34
C GLY A 44 1.20 -1.75 19.99
N ARG A 45 1.87 -1.26 21.04
CA ARG A 45 2.77 -0.10 20.96
C ARG A 45 3.95 -0.29 20.02
N ALA A 46 4.57 -1.47 20.00
CA ALA A 46 5.73 -1.73 19.17
C ALA A 46 5.41 -1.67 17.67
N GLU A 47 4.27 -2.23 17.25
CA GLU A 47 3.84 -2.20 15.85
C GLU A 47 3.35 -0.81 15.44
N MET A 48 2.65 -0.10 16.33
CA MET A 48 2.30 1.31 16.14
C MET A 48 3.55 2.18 15.92
N GLU A 49 4.56 2.08 16.79
CA GLU A 49 5.81 2.84 16.64
C GLU A 49 6.56 2.46 15.36
N ALA A 50 6.54 1.18 14.98
CA ALA A 50 7.15 0.72 13.73
C ALA A 50 6.44 1.28 12.49
N ALA A 51 5.11 1.40 12.51
CA ALA A 51 4.34 2.02 11.44
C ALA A 51 4.67 3.51 11.30
N TYR A 52 4.69 4.25 12.41
CA TYR A 52 5.07 5.67 12.36
C TYR A 52 6.51 5.89 11.90
N ARG A 53 7.47 5.11 12.40
CA ARG A 53 8.88 5.18 11.93
C ARG A 53 9.03 4.77 10.46
N PHE A 54 8.16 3.91 9.95
CA PHE A 54 8.14 3.57 8.53
C PHE A 54 7.70 4.76 7.69
N PHE A 55 6.60 5.42 8.06
CA PHE A 55 6.10 6.60 7.34
C PHE A 55 7.03 7.82 7.45
N ASP A 56 7.74 7.96 8.55
CA ASP A 56 8.74 9.02 8.78
C ASP A 56 10.12 8.71 8.16
N ASN A 57 10.28 7.54 7.53
CA ASN A 57 11.57 7.14 6.96
C ASN A 57 11.84 7.89 5.64
N PRO A 58 12.99 8.58 5.49
CA PRO A 58 13.30 9.35 4.27
C PRO A 58 13.44 8.49 3.01
N LYS A 59 13.64 7.17 3.13
CA LYS A 59 13.68 6.25 1.99
C LYS A 59 12.29 5.88 1.48
N VAL A 60 11.27 6.05 2.32
CA VAL A 60 9.87 5.73 2.05
C VAL A 60 9.19 6.99 1.51
N SER A 61 8.45 6.85 0.42
CA SER A 61 7.63 7.93 -0.12
C SER A 61 6.29 7.37 -0.60
N PRO A 62 5.23 8.20 -0.68
CA PRO A 62 3.94 7.77 -1.22
C PRO A 62 4.07 7.14 -2.62
N GLU A 63 4.93 7.70 -3.48
CA GLU A 63 5.17 7.20 -4.84
C GLU A 63 5.75 5.78 -4.80
N LYS A 64 6.76 5.53 -3.96
CA LYS A 64 7.38 4.20 -3.83
C LYS A 64 6.43 3.16 -3.24
N ILE A 65 5.50 3.58 -2.38
CA ILE A 65 4.46 2.70 -1.84
C ILE A 65 3.43 2.34 -2.94
N LEU A 66 3.00 3.32 -3.73
CA LEU A 66 1.92 3.15 -4.71
C LEU A 66 2.39 2.58 -6.05
N GLN A 67 3.64 2.80 -6.45
CA GLN A 67 4.17 2.34 -7.75
C GLN A 67 3.95 0.85 -8.02
N PRO A 68 4.28 -0.10 -7.12
CA PRO A 68 4.03 -1.52 -7.38
C PRO A 68 2.55 -1.85 -7.57
N HIS A 69 1.65 -1.18 -6.85
CA HIS A 69 0.20 -1.36 -7.02
C HIS A 69 -0.29 -0.81 -8.37
N ILE A 70 0.28 0.32 -8.82
CA ILE A 70 0.01 0.90 -10.14
C ILE A 70 0.48 -0.07 -11.23
N ASP A 71 1.66 -0.67 -11.08
CA ASP A 71 2.20 -1.60 -12.07
C ASP A 71 1.42 -2.93 -12.11
N ALA A 72 1.01 -3.44 -10.95
CA ALA A 72 0.09 -4.58 -10.85
C ALA A 72 -1.26 -4.28 -11.53
N THR A 73 -1.78 -3.07 -11.35
CA THR A 73 -3.00 -2.61 -12.02
C THR A 73 -2.82 -2.52 -13.54
N ARG A 74 -1.69 -1.99 -14.02
CA ARG A 74 -1.35 -1.96 -15.44
C ARG A 74 -1.25 -3.35 -16.05
N GLU A 75 -0.69 -4.32 -15.32
CA GLU A 75 -0.62 -5.70 -15.77
C GLU A 75 -2.02 -6.31 -15.96
N ARG A 76 -2.92 -6.11 -15.00
CA ARG A 76 -4.32 -6.52 -15.16
C ARG A 76 -5.02 -5.83 -16.33
N ILE A 77 -4.74 -4.55 -16.55
CA ILE A 77 -5.28 -3.79 -17.70
C ILE A 77 -4.82 -4.42 -19.02
N ARG A 78 -3.53 -4.78 -19.15
CA ARG A 78 -2.99 -5.42 -20.37
C ARG A 78 -3.66 -6.75 -20.71
N GLN A 79 -4.19 -7.44 -19.72
CA GLN A 79 -4.88 -8.73 -19.87
C GLN A 79 -6.38 -8.61 -20.19
N SER A 80 -6.89 -7.38 -20.32
CA SER A 80 -8.31 -7.10 -20.54
C SER A 80 -8.52 -6.41 -21.88
N ASP A 81 -9.49 -6.88 -22.68
CA ASP A 81 -9.81 -6.28 -23.99
C ASP A 81 -10.39 -4.87 -23.87
N VAL A 82 -11.15 -4.61 -22.80
CA VAL A 82 -11.77 -3.32 -22.49
C VAL A 82 -11.66 -3.06 -20.99
N VAL A 83 -11.31 -1.83 -20.62
CA VAL A 83 -11.24 -1.38 -19.23
C VAL A 83 -11.99 -0.06 -19.05
N LEU A 84 -12.63 0.12 -17.90
CA LEU A 84 -13.30 1.36 -17.51
C LEU A 84 -12.40 2.17 -16.58
N LEU A 85 -12.03 3.37 -17.00
CA LEU A 85 -11.25 4.30 -16.18
C LEU A 85 -12.14 5.45 -15.70
N ARG A 86 -12.49 5.43 -14.41
CA ARG A 86 -13.18 6.55 -13.78
C ARG A 86 -12.17 7.65 -13.47
N LYS A 87 -12.30 8.80 -14.12
CA LYS A 87 -11.64 10.05 -13.72
C LYS A 87 -12.64 10.90 -12.94
N THR A 88 -12.41 11.09 -11.64
CA THR A 88 -13.19 12.05 -10.86
C THR A 88 -12.62 13.45 -11.10
N PRO A 89 -13.43 14.47 -11.45
CA PRO A 89 -12.94 15.85 -11.58
C PRO A 89 -12.51 16.38 -10.20
N PRO A 90 -11.64 17.40 -10.16
CA PRO A 90 -10.98 17.84 -8.92
C PRO A 90 -11.91 18.34 -7.80
N ASN A 91 -13.22 18.51 -8.01
CA ASN A 91 -14.16 19.11 -7.05
C ASN A 91 -15.50 18.34 -6.87
N SER A 92 -15.53 17.02 -7.05
CA SER A 92 -16.71 16.24 -6.66
C SER A 92 -16.56 15.74 -5.22
N ILE A 93 -17.31 16.35 -4.32
CA ILE A 93 -17.44 15.99 -2.88
C ILE A 93 -18.00 14.57 -2.75
#